data_AF-A0A7C4JGX6-F1
#
_entry.id   AF-A0A7C4JGX6-F1
#
_cell.length_a   1.000
_cell.length_b   1.000
_cell.length_c   1.000
_cell.angle_alpha   90.00
_cell.angle_beta   90.00
_cell.angle_gamma   90.00
#
_symmetry.space_group_name_H-M   'P 1'
#
loop_
_entity.id
_entity.type
_entity.pdbx_description
1 polymer ?
#
loop_
_entity_poly.entity_id
_entity_poly.type
_entity_poly.pdbx_seq_one_letter_code
_entity_poly.pdbx_strand_id
1 'polypeptide(L)'
;MRKKTFFLWSFIFLLFIFCPIEISAQKKVEIYFFWGQGCPHCAKERSFLQELKLKYPQLEVKEFEVYYNQENLEFFKKVAQAYGFEALGVPATFIGEQVIVGFDSKETTGKKIEKLIQKCFKTHCSSPSEILEGKEKPKKERISEKEISFTLFGKEIKISAESSLIFLGIILGLADGINPCMFSVLLFLLSYLLAIGSRKRAIEAGLVFTLGVFLIYFLFMLGMINLISLMGFISKVKIAIAFLAFIVSLILIKEFFAYGKGISLEIPERAKPAIEKLIKRATIPSAILLALLSSLVELPCTVGIPLVYTTILAEKPGPHVPYLIWYNFFFVVPLLIIIALVAFAFAQVEKIEQWRLNFRKYMRLI
;
A
#
# COMPACT_ATOMS: atom_id res chain seq x y z
N MET A 1 39.94 -52.81 -57.16
CA MET A 1 39.74 -52.29 -55.77
C MET A 1 38.74 -51.12 -55.66
N ARG A 2 38.13 -50.62 -56.75
CA ARG A 2 37.31 -49.37 -56.76
C ARG A 2 35.80 -49.57 -56.54
N LYS A 3 35.29 -50.81 -56.57
CA LYS A 3 33.85 -51.13 -56.38
C LYS A 3 33.45 -51.36 -54.90
N LYS A 4 34.39 -51.78 -54.04
CA LYS A 4 34.10 -52.02 -52.60
C LYS A 4 33.98 -50.72 -51.80
N THR A 5 34.68 -49.67 -52.18
CA THR A 5 34.61 -48.35 -51.52
C THR A 5 33.30 -47.60 -51.84
N PHE A 6 32.75 -47.79 -53.05
CA PHE A 6 31.47 -47.19 -53.44
C PHE A 6 30.29 -47.81 -52.67
N PHE A 7 30.31 -49.12 -52.44
CA PHE A 7 29.27 -49.81 -51.67
C PHE A 7 29.30 -49.43 -50.18
N LEU A 8 30.50 -49.20 -49.62
CA LEU A 8 30.66 -48.79 -48.23
C LEU A 8 30.16 -47.35 -47.99
N TRP A 9 30.42 -46.42 -48.92
CA TRP A 9 29.92 -45.05 -48.85
C TRP A 9 28.42 -44.96 -49.11
N SER A 10 27.88 -45.77 -50.01
CA SER A 10 26.42 -45.87 -50.22
C SER A 10 25.69 -46.42 -49.00
N PHE A 11 26.30 -47.34 -48.24
CA PHE A 11 25.71 -47.90 -47.03
C PHE A 11 25.75 -46.91 -45.85
N ILE A 12 26.83 -46.13 -45.72
CA ILE A 12 26.95 -45.06 -44.72
C ILE A 12 25.99 -43.90 -45.03
N PHE A 13 25.78 -43.56 -46.30
CA PHE A 13 24.82 -42.53 -46.71
C PHE A 13 23.37 -42.98 -46.48
N LEU A 14 23.04 -44.26 -46.70
CA LEU A 14 21.73 -44.81 -46.35
C LEU A 14 21.49 -44.87 -44.83
N LEU A 15 22.52 -45.15 -44.03
CA LEU A 15 22.44 -45.13 -42.56
C LEU A 15 22.24 -43.72 -41.98
N PHE A 16 22.74 -42.68 -42.66
CA PHE A 16 22.48 -41.29 -42.27
C PHE A 16 21.07 -40.82 -42.62
N ILE A 17 20.46 -41.35 -43.68
CA ILE A 17 19.07 -41.01 -44.09
C ILE A 17 18.03 -41.69 -43.18
N PHE A 18 18.36 -42.83 -42.58
CA PHE A 18 17.48 -43.59 -41.68
C PHE A 18 17.75 -43.36 -40.19
N CYS A 19 18.43 -42.28 -39.79
CA CYS A 19 18.43 -41.88 -38.39
C CYS A 19 17.09 -41.23 -38.08
N PRO A 20 16.17 -41.88 -37.31
CA PRO A 20 14.93 -41.24 -36.93
C PRO A 20 15.29 -40.05 -36.04
N ILE A 21 15.11 -38.85 -36.58
CA ILE A 21 15.07 -37.66 -35.75
C ILE A 21 13.82 -37.82 -34.90
N GLU A 22 13.99 -38.20 -33.64
CA GLU A 22 12.91 -38.09 -32.65
C GLU A 22 12.59 -36.61 -32.52
N ILE A 23 11.64 -36.15 -33.33
CA ILE A 23 10.99 -34.85 -33.15
C ILE A 23 10.15 -35.02 -31.88
N SER A 24 10.77 -34.77 -30.74
CA SER A 24 10.06 -34.62 -29.48
C SER A 24 9.03 -33.51 -29.70
N ALA A 25 7.74 -33.86 -29.69
CA ALA A 25 6.66 -32.89 -29.67
C ALA A 25 6.87 -32.00 -28.45
N GLN A 26 7.43 -30.81 -28.67
CA GLN A 26 7.77 -29.88 -27.61
C GLN A 26 6.50 -29.47 -26.87
N LYS A 27 6.41 -29.86 -25.60
CA LYS A 27 5.24 -29.59 -24.75
C LYS A 27 5.13 -28.09 -24.53
N LYS A 28 4.17 -27.47 -25.21
CA LYS A 28 3.90 -26.04 -25.08
C LYS A 28 3.29 -25.74 -23.71
N VAL A 29 3.69 -24.62 -23.12
CA VAL A 29 3.08 -24.08 -21.89
C VAL A 29 2.43 -22.77 -22.27
N GLU A 30 1.11 -22.69 -22.11
CA GLU A 30 0.33 -21.49 -22.33
C GLU A 30 0.11 -20.76 -21.00
N ILE A 31 0.28 -19.43 -21.03
CA ILE A 31 -0.06 -18.55 -19.92
C ILE A 31 -0.93 -17.39 -20.40
N TYR A 32 -1.89 -16.98 -19.56
CA TYR A 32 -2.68 -15.76 -19.79
C TYR A 32 -2.19 -14.67 -18.85
N PHE A 33 -1.85 -13.52 -19.43
CA PHE A 33 -1.36 -12.35 -18.72
C PHE A 33 -2.33 -11.19 -18.93
N PHE A 34 -3.06 -10.84 -17.87
CA PHE A 34 -3.97 -9.69 -17.86
C PHE A 34 -3.23 -8.47 -17.31
N TRP A 35 -3.30 -7.36 -18.03
CA TRP A 35 -2.56 -6.14 -17.72
C TRP A 35 -3.40 -4.89 -17.99
N GLY A 36 -2.96 -3.75 -17.45
CA GLY A 36 -3.59 -2.44 -17.69
C GLY A 36 -2.61 -1.45 -18.30
N GLN A 37 -3.04 -0.63 -19.26
CA GLN A 37 -2.22 0.46 -19.76
C GLN A 37 -1.99 1.50 -18.65
N GLY A 38 -0.72 1.81 -18.38
CA GLY A 38 -0.32 2.67 -17.26
C GLY A 38 0.03 1.93 -15.97
N CYS A 39 -0.14 0.60 -15.91
CA CYS A 39 0.25 -0.24 -14.77
C CYS A 39 1.77 -0.54 -14.75
N PRO A 40 2.56 -0.02 -13.79
CA PRO A 40 4.01 -0.20 -13.77
C PRO A 40 4.45 -1.63 -13.47
N HIS A 41 3.73 -2.30 -12.56
CA HIS A 41 3.97 -3.70 -12.23
C HIS A 41 3.71 -4.62 -13.43
N CYS A 42 2.68 -4.30 -14.23
CA CYS A 42 2.41 -4.98 -15.48
C CYS A 42 3.53 -4.78 -16.51
N ALA A 43 4.10 -3.57 -16.62
CA ALA A 43 5.23 -3.32 -17.52
C ALA A 43 6.48 -4.11 -17.12
N LYS A 44 6.76 -4.20 -15.82
CA LYS A 44 7.86 -5.02 -15.27
C LYS A 44 7.64 -6.50 -15.57
N GLU A 45 6.45 -7.02 -15.29
CA GLU A 45 6.11 -8.42 -15.56
C GLU A 45 6.17 -8.72 -17.06
N ARG A 46 5.63 -7.85 -17.90
CA ARG A 46 5.68 -7.98 -19.37
C ARG A 46 7.11 -8.09 -19.88
N SER A 47 8.01 -7.24 -19.39
CA SER A 47 9.44 -7.29 -19.74
C SER A 47 10.08 -8.60 -19.28
N PHE A 48 9.76 -9.06 -18.08
CA PHE A 48 10.22 -10.36 -17.56
C PHE A 48 9.67 -11.54 -18.38
N LEU A 49 8.39 -11.54 -18.74
CA LEU A 49 7.78 -12.58 -19.58
C LEU A 49 8.37 -12.60 -21.00
N GLN A 50 8.76 -11.45 -21.55
CA GLN A 50 9.50 -11.39 -22.82
C GLN A 50 10.88 -12.04 -22.72
N GLU A 51 11.63 -11.81 -21.63
CA GLU A 51 12.89 -12.50 -21.38
C GLU A 51 12.67 -14.02 -21.23
N LEU A 52 11.58 -14.44 -20.58
CA LEU A 52 11.23 -15.85 -20.46
C LEU A 52 10.82 -16.48 -21.79
N LYS A 53 10.13 -15.76 -22.69
CA LYS A 53 9.85 -16.22 -24.06
C LYS A 53 11.13 -16.52 -24.82
N LEU A 54 12.17 -15.68 -24.68
CA LEU A 54 13.47 -15.90 -25.30
C LEU A 54 14.18 -17.13 -24.70
N LYS A 55 14.08 -17.31 -23.38
CA LYS A 55 14.69 -18.44 -22.67
C LYS A 55 13.96 -19.77 -22.92
N TYR A 56 12.65 -19.73 -23.09
CA TYR A 56 11.79 -20.90 -23.30
C TYR A 56 10.92 -20.69 -24.56
N PRO A 57 11.40 -21.05 -25.77
CA PRO A 57 10.66 -20.87 -27.02
C PRO A 57 9.31 -21.60 -27.09
N GLN A 58 9.09 -22.56 -26.19
CA GLN A 58 7.86 -23.36 -26.05
C GLN A 58 6.80 -22.67 -25.18
N LEU A 59 7.14 -21.51 -24.58
CA LEU A 59 6.24 -20.71 -23.75
C LEU A 59 5.39 -19.78 -24.63
N GLU A 60 4.08 -19.95 -24.56
CA GLU A 60 3.11 -19.08 -25.21
C GLU A 60 2.49 -18.16 -24.17
N VAL A 61 2.62 -16.85 -24.34
CA VAL A 61 2.02 -15.85 -23.44
C VAL A 61 0.99 -15.06 -24.24
N LYS A 62 -0.28 -15.20 -23.85
CA LYS A 62 -1.38 -14.38 -24.37
C LYS A 62 -1.61 -13.21 -23.44
N GLU A 63 -1.52 -12.00 -23.97
CA GLU A 63 -1.54 -10.75 -23.21
C GLU A 63 -2.87 -10.02 -23.46
N PHE A 64 -3.60 -9.66 -22.41
CA PHE A 64 -4.92 -9.02 -22.49
C PHE A 64 -4.93 -7.71 -21.71
N GLU A 65 -5.12 -6.59 -22.40
CA GLU A 65 -5.26 -5.26 -21.76
C GLU A 65 -6.70 -5.09 -21.25
N VAL A 66 -6.91 -4.69 -19.98
CA VAL A 66 -8.25 -4.67 -19.36
C VAL A 66 -8.75 -3.30 -18.90
N TYR A 67 -7.94 -2.23 -18.95
CA TYR A 67 -8.41 -0.90 -18.53
C TYR A 67 -9.19 -0.18 -19.63
N TYR A 68 -8.80 -0.34 -20.88
CA TYR A 68 -9.41 0.34 -22.02
C TYR A 68 -10.10 -0.61 -23.00
N ASN A 69 -10.06 -1.92 -22.74
CA ASN A 69 -10.77 -2.92 -23.53
C ASN A 69 -11.78 -3.68 -22.64
N GLN A 70 -13.07 -3.37 -22.84
CA GLN A 70 -14.18 -3.98 -22.10
C GLN A 70 -14.35 -5.47 -22.40
N GLU A 71 -14.08 -5.91 -23.63
CA GLU A 71 -14.17 -7.33 -24.01
C GLU A 71 -13.12 -8.16 -23.26
N ASN A 72 -11.89 -7.66 -23.17
CA ASN A 72 -10.83 -8.30 -22.39
C ASN A 72 -11.11 -8.28 -20.89
N LEU A 73 -11.77 -7.23 -20.36
CA LEU A 73 -12.18 -7.18 -18.96
C LEU A 73 -13.25 -8.23 -18.64
N GLU A 74 -14.25 -8.39 -19.50
CA GLU A 74 -15.25 -9.47 -19.37
C GLU A 74 -14.60 -10.85 -19.52
N PHE A 75 -13.66 -10.99 -20.45
CA PHE A 75 -12.86 -12.21 -20.57
C PHE A 75 -12.06 -12.49 -19.29
N PHE A 76 -11.42 -11.49 -18.70
CA PHE A 76 -10.69 -11.63 -17.44
C PHE A 76 -11.59 -12.12 -16.30
N LYS A 77 -12.79 -11.55 -16.15
CA LYS A 77 -13.78 -12.01 -15.16
C LYS A 77 -14.14 -13.48 -15.38
N LYS A 78 -14.38 -13.88 -16.64
CA LYS A 78 -14.70 -15.27 -17.00
C LYS A 78 -13.54 -16.23 -16.66
N VAL A 79 -12.30 -15.84 -16.97
CA VAL A 79 -11.11 -16.64 -16.63
C VAL A 79 -10.95 -16.75 -15.13
N ALA A 80 -11.02 -15.64 -14.39
CA ALA A 80 -10.92 -15.64 -12.94
C ALA A 80 -11.98 -16.58 -12.31
N GLN A 81 -13.23 -16.49 -12.78
CA GLN A 81 -14.32 -17.34 -12.32
C GLN A 81 -14.07 -18.83 -12.57
N ALA A 82 -13.53 -19.21 -13.73
CA ALA A 82 -13.17 -20.60 -14.04
C ALA A 82 -12.12 -21.17 -13.07
N TYR A 83 -11.27 -20.31 -12.52
CA TYR A 83 -10.27 -20.65 -11.50
C TYR A 83 -10.81 -20.53 -10.07
N GLY A 84 -12.08 -20.16 -9.88
CA GLY A 84 -12.68 -19.92 -8.57
C GLY A 84 -12.10 -18.70 -7.85
N PHE A 85 -11.60 -17.72 -8.62
CA PHE A 85 -10.99 -16.49 -8.15
C PHE A 85 -11.83 -15.28 -8.60
N GLU A 86 -11.78 -14.18 -7.85
CA GLU A 86 -12.40 -12.92 -8.28
C GLU A 86 -11.37 -12.07 -9.02
N ALA A 87 -11.78 -11.35 -10.06
CA ALA A 87 -10.88 -10.46 -10.80
C ALA A 87 -10.51 -9.22 -9.97
N LEU A 88 -9.58 -9.38 -9.02
CA LEU A 88 -9.24 -8.39 -8.00
C LEU A 88 -8.32 -7.26 -8.49
N GLY A 89 -7.61 -7.43 -9.61
CA GLY A 89 -6.67 -6.43 -10.12
C GLY A 89 -5.65 -6.99 -11.12
N VAL A 90 -4.82 -6.11 -11.66
CA VAL A 90 -3.72 -6.44 -12.59
C VAL A 90 -2.36 -5.97 -12.04
N PRO A 91 -1.24 -6.61 -12.40
CA PRO A 91 -1.15 -7.75 -13.31
C PRO A 91 -1.70 -9.05 -12.71
N ALA A 92 -2.31 -9.87 -13.55
CA ALA A 92 -2.77 -11.20 -13.17
C ALA A 92 -2.32 -12.24 -14.20
N THR A 93 -1.63 -13.27 -13.73
CA THR A 93 -0.99 -14.28 -14.57
C THR A 93 -1.50 -15.67 -14.20
N PHE A 94 -2.07 -16.36 -15.19
CA PHE A 94 -2.64 -17.70 -15.07
C PHE A 94 -1.69 -18.70 -15.71
N ILE A 95 -1.23 -19.68 -14.93
CA ILE A 95 -0.25 -20.68 -15.33
C ILE A 95 -0.66 -22.03 -14.77
N GLY A 96 -1.01 -22.98 -15.64
CA GLY A 96 -1.54 -24.25 -15.16
C GLY A 96 -2.84 -24.03 -14.40
N GLU A 97 -2.97 -24.68 -13.24
CA GLU A 97 -4.08 -24.49 -12.30
C GLU A 97 -3.88 -23.32 -11.31
N GLN A 98 -2.81 -22.54 -11.48
CA GLN A 98 -2.39 -21.51 -10.52
C GLN A 98 -2.63 -20.09 -11.05
N VAL A 99 -2.99 -19.19 -10.12
CA VAL A 99 -3.17 -17.76 -10.40
C VAL A 99 -2.17 -16.97 -9.56
N ILE A 100 -1.48 -16.02 -10.20
CA ILE A 100 -0.58 -15.07 -9.54
C ILE A 100 -1.13 -13.67 -9.78
N VAL A 101 -1.32 -12.90 -8.71
CA VAL A 101 -1.76 -11.51 -8.76
C VAL A 101 -0.64 -10.61 -8.24
N GLY A 102 -0.32 -9.56 -8.99
CA GLY A 102 0.76 -8.65 -8.70
C GLY A 102 2.13 -9.16 -9.15
N PHE A 103 3.06 -8.22 -9.35
CA PHE A 103 4.44 -8.52 -9.70
C PHE A 103 5.39 -7.52 -9.06
N ASP A 104 6.21 -7.97 -8.13
CA ASP A 104 7.15 -7.12 -7.41
C ASP A 104 8.49 -6.98 -8.15
N SER A 105 9.23 -8.09 -8.26
CA SER A 105 10.55 -8.15 -8.91
C SER A 105 10.81 -9.51 -9.56
N LYS A 106 11.89 -9.60 -10.37
CA LYS A 106 12.33 -10.86 -10.98
C LYS A 106 12.79 -11.86 -9.91
N GLU A 107 13.38 -11.36 -8.83
CA GLU A 107 13.99 -12.13 -7.76
C GLU A 107 12.96 -12.74 -6.79
N THR A 108 11.78 -12.13 -6.68
CA THR A 108 10.68 -12.57 -5.81
C THR A 108 9.60 -13.27 -6.63
N THR A 109 8.61 -12.52 -7.12
CA THR A 109 7.47 -13.06 -7.90
C THR A 109 7.92 -13.69 -9.20
N GLY A 110 8.92 -13.13 -9.88
CA GLY A 110 9.46 -13.68 -11.12
C GLY A 110 10.01 -15.10 -10.97
N LYS A 111 10.77 -15.39 -9.90
CA LYS A 111 11.23 -16.75 -9.60
C LYS A 111 10.07 -17.73 -9.36
N LYS A 112 8.98 -17.27 -8.74
CA LYS A 112 7.77 -18.09 -8.53
C LYS A 112 7.11 -18.44 -9.87
N ILE A 113 6.94 -17.46 -10.76
CA ILE A 113 6.42 -17.62 -12.12
C ILE A 113 7.30 -18.61 -12.91
N GLU A 114 8.60 -18.39 -12.95
CA GLU A 114 9.53 -19.24 -13.70
C GLU A 114 9.53 -20.69 -13.17
N LYS A 115 9.46 -20.87 -11.85
CA LYS A 115 9.39 -22.20 -11.23
C LYS A 115 8.11 -22.95 -11.63
N LEU A 116 6.97 -22.26 -11.74
CA LEU A 116 5.72 -22.85 -12.19
C LEU A 116 5.78 -23.25 -13.67
N ILE A 117 6.33 -22.38 -14.52
CA ILE A 117 6.56 -22.68 -15.93
C ILE A 117 7.44 -23.93 -16.09
N GLN A 118 8.55 -24.00 -15.36
CA GLN A 118 9.43 -25.17 -15.34
C GLN A 118 8.73 -26.44 -14.83
N LYS A 119 7.87 -26.32 -13.80
CA LYS A 119 7.05 -27.43 -13.31
C LYS A 119 6.13 -27.93 -14.42
N CYS A 120 5.47 -27.03 -15.14
CA CYS A 120 4.56 -27.38 -16.23
C CYS A 120 5.26 -28.05 -17.41
N PHE A 121 6.48 -27.65 -17.76
CA PHE A 121 7.28 -28.38 -18.75
C PHE A 121 7.60 -29.81 -18.31
N LYS A 122 7.81 -30.06 -17.01
CA LYS A 122 8.16 -31.38 -16.48
C LYS A 122 6.95 -32.30 -16.31
N THR A 123 5.90 -31.83 -15.66
CA THR A 123 4.78 -32.69 -15.21
C THR A 123 3.54 -32.60 -16.09
N HIS A 124 3.56 -31.79 -17.15
CA HIS A 124 2.37 -31.33 -17.88
C HIS A 124 1.41 -30.53 -16.95
N CYS A 125 0.78 -29.50 -17.49
CA CYS A 125 -0.19 -28.67 -16.79
C CYS A 125 -1.35 -28.41 -17.74
N SER A 126 -2.56 -28.39 -17.20
CA SER A 126 -3.76 -27.90 -17.88
C SER A 126 -3.54 -26.46 -18.33
N SER A 127 -3.71 -26.17 -19.60
CA SER A 127 -3.62 -24.80 -20.10
C SER A 127 -4.81 -23.96 -19.64
N PRO A 128 -4.66 -22.62 -19.54
CA PRO A 128 -5.80 -21.74 -19.28
C PRO A 128 -6.94 -21.91 -20.29
N SER A 129 -6.64 -22.18 -21.56
CA SER A 129 -7.65 -22.53 -22.56
C SER A 129 -8.42 -23.82 -22.22
N GLU A 130 -7.74 -24.89 -21.80
CA GLU A 130 -8.39 -26.16 -21.44
C GLU A 130 -9.29 -26.05 -20.21
N ILE A 131 -8.87 -25.26 -19.21
CA ILE A 131 -9.67 -24.99 -18.00
C ILE A 131 -10.94 -24.19 -18.37
N LEU A 132 -10.85 -23.25 -19.30
CA LEU A 132 -11.99 -22.47 -19.79
C LEU A 132 -13.00 -23.30 -20.59
N GLU A 133 -12.52 -24.30 -21.33
CA GLU A 133 -13.37 -25.23 -22.10
C GLU A 133 -14.03 -26.30 -21.21
N GLY A 134 -13.77 -26.29 -19.90
CA GLY A 134 -14.35 -27.23 -18.94
C GLY A 134 -13.82 -28.65 -19.05
N LYS A 135 -12.70 -28.84 -19.76
CA LYS A 135 -12.06 -30.16 -19.95
C LYS A 135 -11.40 -30.67 -18.68
N GLU A 136 -10.94 -29.77 -17.82
CA GLU A 136 -10.34 -30.08 -16.52
C GLU A 136 -10.77 -29.05 -15.46
N LYS A 137 -10.99 -29.51 -14.22
CA LYS A 137 -11.31 -28.63 -13.09
C LYS A 137 -10.04 -28.33 -12.31
N PRO A 138 -9.71 -27.07 -12.02
CA PRO A 138 -8.50 -26.73 -11.28
C PRO A 138 -8.55 -27.38 -9.89
N LYS A 139 -7.52 -28.16 -9.54
CA LYS A 139 -7.31 -28.59 -8.15
C LYS A 139 -7.08 -27.34 -7.29
N LYS A 140 -7.93 -27.17 -6.28
CA LYS A 140 -7.79 -26.13 -5.23
C LYS A 140 -6.58 -26.42 -4.34
N GLU A 141 -5.36 -26.31 -4.85
CA GLU A 141 -4.16 -26.22 -4.03
C GLU A 141 -3.92 -24.74 -3.71
N ARG A 142 -4.41 -24.33 -2.53
CA ARG A 142 -4.23 -23.00 -1.95
C ARG A 142 -2.74 -22.73 -1.76
N ILE A 143 -2.16 -21.91 -2.61
CA ILE A 143 -0.91 -21.20 -2.32
C ILE A 143 -1.23 -19.70 -2.24
N SER A 144 -2.07 -19.34 -1.26
CA SER A 144 -2.08 -17.98 -0.73
C SER A 144 -1.09 -17.92 0.42
N GLU A 145 -0.37 -16.81 0.51
CA GLU A 145 0.41 -16.41 1.66
C GLU A 145 -0.41 -16.63 2.95
N LYS A 146 0.27 -17.09 4.01
CA LYS A 146 -0.26 -17.44 5.33
C LYS A 146 -1.59 -16.75 5.66
N GLU A 147 -2.67 -17.53 5.72
CA GLU A 147 -3.78 -17.25 6.64
C GLU A 147 -3.17 -17.24 8.05
N ILE A 148 -2.88 -16.05 8.60
CA ILE A 148 -2.52 -15.92 10.01
C ILE A 148 -3.83 -16.00 10.78
N SER A 149 -4.19 -17.21 11.22
CA SER A 149 -5.16 -17.36 12.29
C SER A 149 -4.50 -16.89 13.59
N PHE A 150 -5.02 -15.81 14.18
CA PHE A 150 -4.70 -15.47 15.56
C PHE A 150 -5.93 -15.72 16.41
N THR A 151 -5.76 -16.52 17.46
CA THR A 151 -6.81 -16.81 18.43
C THR A 151 -6.82 -15.69 19.46
N LEU A 152 -7.70 -14.70 19.28
CA LEU A 152 -7.98 -13.72 20.33
C LEU A 152 -9.29 -14.12 21.01
N PHE A 153 -9.24 -14.44 22.30
CA PHE A 153 -10.40 -14.86 23.10
C PHE A 153 -11.22 -16.03 22.53
N GLY A 154 -10.53 -17.08 22.04
CA GLY A 154 -11.17 -18.36 21.70
C GLY A 154 -12.16 -18.33 20.53
N LYS A 155 -12.18 -17.28 19.70
CA LYS A 155 -12.94 -17.25 18.44
C LYS A 155 -12.02 -17.21 17.23
N GLU A 156 -12.33 -18.04 16.23
CA GLU A 156 -11.68 -18.03 14.92
C GLU A 156 -12.19 -16.83 14.12
N ILE A 157 -11.32 -15.85 13.87
CA ILE A 157 -11.61 -14.73 12.96
C ILE A 157 -11.02 -15.08 11.60
N LYS A 158 -11.89 -15.35 10.62
CA LYS A 158 -11.51 -15.53 9.21
C LYS A 158 -11.37 -14.15 8.55
N ILE A 159 -10.16 -13.78 8.15
CA ILE A 159 -9.90 -12.48 7.53
C ILE A 159 -10.05 -12.63 6.01
N SER A 160 -11.15 -12.10 5.47
CA SER A 160 -11.31 -11.90 4.02
C SER A 160 -10.52 -10.68 3.55
N ALA A 161 -10.20 -10.57 2.26
CA ALA A 161 -9.38 -9.47 1.73
C ALA A 161 -9.99 -8.07 1.91
N GLU A 162 -11.29 -7.96 2.18
CA GLU A 162 -11.95 -6.71 2.59
C GLU A 162 -11.85 -6.49 4.11
N SER A 163 -11.97 -7.58 4.89
CA SER A 163 -11.78 -7.54 6.33
C SER A 163 -10.36 -7.07 6.67
N SER A 164 -9.34 -7.48 5.89
CA SER A 164 -7.96 -7.07 6.10
C SER A 164 -7.77 -5.55 5.97
N LEU A 165 -8.42 -4.88 5.01
CA LEU A 165 -8.34 -3.42 4.84
C LEU A 165 -9.06 -2.65 5.95
N ILE A 166 -10.17 -3.18 6.45
CA ILE A 166 -10.91 -2.60 7.57
C ILE A 166 -10.06 -2.70 8.84
N PHE A 167 -9.49 -3.88 9.14
CA PHE A 167 -8.60 -4.08 10.27
C PHE A 167 -7.33 -3.22 10.17
N LEU A 168 -6.72 -3.18 8.98
CA LEU A 168 -5.53 -2.38 8.73
C LEU A 168 -5.81 -0.88 8.86
N GLY A 169 -6.99 -0.41 8.44
CA GLY A 169 -7.43 0.97 8.64
C GLY A 169 -7.59 1.35 10.12
N ILE A 170 -8.04 0.42 10.97
CA ILE A 170 -8.11 0.64 12.43
C ILE A 170 -6.70 0.80 13.01
N ILE A 171 -5.82 -0.16 12.72
CA ILE A 171 -4.46 -0.20 13.31
C ILE A 171 -3.65 1.01 12.87
N LEU A 172 -3.62 1.27 11.56
CA LEU A 172 -2.86 2.39 11.01
C LEU A 172 -3.49 3.73 11.40
N GLY A 173 -4.82 3.86 11.36
CA GLY A 173 -5.51 5.06 11.79
C GLY A 173 -5.21 5.40 13.25
N LEU A 174 -5.32 4.43 14.17
CA LEU A 174 -4.97 4.63 15.58
C LEU A 174 -3.49 4.97 15.77
N ALA A 175 -2.59 4.29 15.07
CA ALA A 175 -1.14 4.55 15.17
C ALA A 175 -0.79 5.96 14.70
N ASP A 176 -1.39 6.41 13.60
CA ASP A 176 -1.23 7.74 13.03
C ASP A 176 -1.85 8.83 13.93
N GLY A 177 -3.00 8.53 14.53
CA GLY A 177 -3.70 9.43 15.46
C GLY A 177 -2.92 9.72 16.74
N ILE A 178 -1.94 8.89 17.12
CA ILE A 178 -1.03 9.13 18.23
C ILE A 178 0.12 10.03 17.75
N ASN A 179 -0.23 11.27 17.42
CA ASN A 179 0.73 12.26 16.92
C ASN A 179 1.04 13.33 17.98
N PRO A 180 2.31 13.50 18.41
CA PRO A 180 2.69 14.49 19.41
C PRO A 180 2.38 15.94 18.99
N CYS A 181 2.33 16.24 17.68
CA CYS A 181 2.02 17.57 17.14
C CYS A 181 0.55 17.95 17.40
N MET A 182 -0.39 17.11 16.95
CA MET A 182 -1.82 17.36 17.14
C MET A 182 -2.21 17.38 18.62
N PHE A 183 -1.64 16.47 19.42
CA PHE A 183 -1.89 16.44 20.87
C PHE A 183 -1.41 17.72 21.53
N SER A 184 -0.23 18.23 21.14
CA SER A 184 0.33 19.46 21.69
C SER A 184 -0.55 20.67 21.45
N VAL A 185 -1.11 20.80 20.25
CA VAL A 185 -1.98 21.91 19.84
C VAL A 185 -3.35 21.79 20.51
N LEU A 186 -3.96 20.61 20.50
CA LEU A 186 -5.24 20.35 21.15
C LEU A 186 -5.16 20.59 22.65
N LEU A 187 -4.16 20.04 23.34
CA LEU A 187 -3.98 20.24 24.77
C LEU A 187 -3.76 21.71 25.12
N PHE A 188 -2.97 22.45 24.33
CA PHE A 188 -2.78 23.88 24.56
C PHE A 188 -4.08 24.67 24.39
N LEU A 189 -4.85 24.38 23.34
CA LEU A 189 -6.16 24.99 23.10
C LEU A 189 -7.12 24.72 24.27
N LEU A 190 -7.19 23.47 24.74
CA LEU A 190 -8.03 23.05 25.86
C LEU A 190 -7.58 23.70 27.18
N SER A 191 -6.30 23.62 27.54
CA SER A 191 -5.72 24.27 28.73
C SER A 191 -6.05 25.76 28.79
N TYR A 192 -5.83 26.46 27.68
CA TYR A 192 -6.07 27.90 27.60
C TYR A 192 -7.55 28.27 27.83
N LEU A 193 -8.48 27.53 27.21
CA LEU A 193 -9.91 27.80 27.34
C LEU A 193 -10.48 27.42 28.72
N LEU A 194 -9.88 26.41 29.37
CA LEU A 194 -10.19 26.05 30.75
C LEU A 194 -9.66 27.10 31.73
N ALA A 195 -8.48 27.67 31.50
CA ALA A 195 -7.92 28.74 32.34
C ALA A 195 -8.78 30.00 32.35
N ILE A 196 -9.52 30.28 31.27
CA ILE A 196 -10.50 31.38 31.19
C ILE A 196 -11.86 30.99 31.84
N GLY A 197 -12.01 29.74 32.29
CA GLY A 197 -13.17 29.26 33.03
C GLY A 197 -14.35 28.79 32.17
N SER A 198 -14.17 28.58 30.85
CA SER A 198 -15.28 28.19 29.96
C SER A 198 -15.17 26.75 29.44
N ARG A 199 -15.63 25.79 30.26
CA ARG A 199 -15.68 24.36 29.92
C ARG A 199 -16.40 24.08 28.60
N LYS A 200 -17.58 24.69 28.42
CA LYS A 200 -18.40 24.51 27.22
C LYS A 200 -17.65 24.95 25.96
N ARG A 201 -16.99 26.11 26.01
CA ARG A 201 -16.18 26.63 24.89
C ARG A 201 -14.95 25.77 24.63
N ALA A 202 -14.30 25.24 25.67
CA ALA A 202 -13.17 24.33 25.49
C ALA A 202 -13.56 23.06 24.72
N ILE A 203 -14.67 22.42 25.11
CA ILE A 203 -15.19 21.22 24.44
C ILE A 203 -15.63 21.54 23.01
N GLU A 204 -16.40 22.61 22.80
CA GLU A 204 -16.85 23.05 21.47
C GLU A 204 -15.66 23.32 20.54
N ALA A 205 -14.67 24.08 21.01
CA ALA A 205 -13.47 24.38 20.23
C ALA A 205 -12.65 23.12 19.92
N GLY A 206 -12.51 22.20 20.89
CA GLY A 206 -11.83 20.92 20.68
C GLY A 206 -12.53 20.03 19.66
N LEU A 207 -13.86 19.95 19.69
CA LEU A 207 -14.64 19.19 18.71
C LEU A 207 -14.53 19.78 17.30
N VAL A 208 -14.62 21.11 17.17
CA VAL A 208 -14.43 21.80 15.89
C VAL A 208 -13.01 21.59 15.35
N PHE A 209 -12.00 21.68 16.21
CA PHE A 209 -10.62 21.38 15.85
C PHE A 209 -10.49 19.94 15.32
N THR A 210 -11.04 18.96 16.04
CA THR A 210 -10.97 17.54 15.67
C THR A 210 -11.70 17.26 14.36
N LEU A 211 -12.86 17.88 14.13
CA LEU A 211 -13.58 17.79 12.86
C LEU A 211 -12.78 18.43 11.72
N GLY A 212 -12.13 19.57 11.96
CA GLY A 212 -11.24 20.21 10.99
C GLY A 212 -10.08 19.28 10.60
N VAL A 213 -9.44 18.66 11.58
CA VAL A 213 -8.36 17.67 11.37
C VAL A 213 -8.89 16.49 10.54
N PHE A 214 -10.03 15.92 10.90
CA PHE A 214 -10.67 14.83 10.13
C PHE A 214 -10.88 15.22 8.66
N LEU A 215 -11.45 16.40 8.41
CA LEU A 215 -11.77 16.84 7.04
C LEU A 215 -10.51 17.09 6.21
N ILE A 216 -9.51 17.74 6.79
CA ILE A 216 -8.27 18.08 6.09
C ILE A 216 -7.48 16.81 5.78
N TYR A 217 -7.41 15.88 6.73
CA TYR A 217 -6.73 14.60 6.56
C TYR A 217 -7.45 13.70 5.55
N PHE A 218 -8.78 13.67 5.58
CA PHE A 218 -9.60 12.98 4.58
C PHE A 218 -9.36 13.53 3.17
N LEU A 219 -9.39 14.86 3.00
CA LEU A 219 -9.10 15.51 1.72
C LEU A 219 -7.66 15.23 1.24
N PHE A 220 -6.71 15.21 2.16
CA PHE A 220 -5.32 14.86 1.87
C PHE A 220 -5.23 13.41 1.34
N MET A 221 -5.81 12.43 2.03
CA MET A 221 -5.80 11.02 1.59
C MET A 221 -6.55 10.81 0.27
N LEU A 222 -7.67 11.51 0.08
CA LEU A 222 -8.41 11.50 -1.18
C LEU A 222 -7.55 12.05 -2.33
N GLY A 223 -6.85 13.16 -2.09
CA GLY A 223 -5.87 13.71 -3.02
C GLY A 223 -4.72 12.74 -3.31
N MET A 224 -4.22 12.03 -2.29
CA MET A 224 -3.16 11.03 -2.47
C MET A 224 -3.57 9.88 -3.38
N ILE A 225 -4.75 9.29 -3.21
CA ILE A 225 -5.22 8.20 -4.10
C ILE A 225 -5.28 8.66 -5.56
N ASN A 226 -5.78 9.88 -5.80
CA ASN A 226 -5.83 10.46 -7.13
C ASN A 226 -4.45 10.80 -7.70
N LEU A 227 -3.48 11.12 -6.85
CA LEU A 227 -2.09 11.41 -7.27
C LEU A 227 -1.31 10.11 -7.51
N ILE A 228 -1.59 9.05 -6.74
CA ILE A 228 -0.94 7.75 -6.85
C ILE A 228 -1.24 7.12 -8.21
N SER A 229 -2.40 7.37 -8.85
CA SER A 229 -2.67 6.90 -10.21
C SER A 229 -1.80 7.56 -11.30
N LEU A 230 -1.12 8.68 -10.99
CA LEU A 230 -0.12 9.34 -11.85
C LEU A 230 1.31 8.82 -11.56
N MET A 231 1.57 7.52 -11.77
CA MET A 231 2.77 6.79 -11.30
C MET A 231 4.11 7.07 -12.04
N GLY A 232 4.35 8.28 -12.53
CA GLY A 232 5.71 8.74 -12.89
C GLY A 232 6.43 9.48 -11.75
N PHE A 233 5.68 9.94 -10.74
CA PHE A 233 6.16 10.91 -9.74
C PHE A 233 6.60 10.23 -8.42
N ILE A 234 6.13 9.01 -8.13
CA ILE A 234 6.23 8.36 -6.81
C ILE A 234 7.66 8.05 -6.39
N SER A 235 8.53 7.57 -7.28
CA SER A 235 9.92 7.25 -6.88
C SER A 235 10.72 8.51 -6.52
N LYS A 236 10.51 9.61 -7.26
CA LYS A 236 11.16 10.89 -6.98
C LYS A 236 10.58 11.54 -5.72
N VAL A 237 9.27 11.47 -5.53
CA VAL A 237 8.60 11.95 -4.32
C VAL A 237 9.01 11.15 -3.08
N LYS A 238 9.12 9.83 -3.18
CA LYS A 238 9.57 8.99 -2.05
C LYS A 238 10.98 9.38 -1.60
N ILE A 239 11.89 9.60 -2.55
CA ILE A 239 13.25 10.08 -2.25
C ILE A 239 13.21 11.49 -1.65
N ALA A 240 12.38 12.39 -2.19
CA ALA A 240 12.22 13.75 -1.67
C ALA A 240 11.65 13.77 -0.24
N ILE A 241 10.63 12.96 0.06
CA ILE A 241 10.04 12.83 1.39
C ILE A 241 11.05 12.21 2.37
N ALA A 242 11.76 11.16 1.97
CA ALA A 242 12.80 10.55 2.81
C ALA A 242 13.92 11.55 3.12
N PHE A 243 14.33 12.36 2.14
CA PHE A 243 15.32 13.42 2.33
C PHE A 243 14.81 14.54 3.24
N LEU A 244 13.56 14.99 3.08
CA LEU A 244 12.93 15.98 3.94
C LEU A 244 12.83 15.47 5.39
N ALA A 245 12.35 14.23 5.58
CA ALA A 245 12.26 13.59 6.88
C ALA A 245 13.63 13.48 7.54
N PHE A 246 14.67 13.10 6.78
CA PHE A 246 16.05 13.08 7.27
C PHE A 246 16.52 14.45 7.76
N ILE A 247 16.25 15.53 7.02
CA ILE A 247 16.57 16.90 7.45
C ILE A 247 15.82 17.26 8.74
N VAL A 248 14.51 16.99 8.81
CA VAL A 248 13.70 17.26 10.00
C VAL A 248 14.24 16.49 11.21
N SER A 249 14.57 15.21 11.05
CA SER A 249 15.20 14.39 12.11
C SER A 249 16.54 14.96 12.57
N LEU A 250 17.41 15.41 11.65
CA LEU A 250 18.68 16.05 12.02
C LEU A 250 18.47 17.34 12.80
N ILE A 251 17.47 18.15 12.43
CA ILE A 251 17.12 19.37 13.16
C ILE A 251 16.62 19.03 14.57
N LEU A 252 15.78 18.00 14.73
CA LEU A 252 15.27 17.54 16.02
C LEU A 252 16.41 17.04 16.94
N ILE A 253 17.34 16.24 16.41
CA ILE A 253 18.53 15.78 17.15
C ILE A 253 19.40 16.97 17.56
N LYS A 254 19.64 17.92 16.64
CA LYS A 254 20.41 19.13 16.95
C LYS A 254 19.72 19.97 18.03
N GLU A 255 18.40 20.07 18.02
CA GLU A 255 17.66 20.81 19.05
C GLU A 255 17.78 20.19 20.45
N PHE A 256 18.03 18.88 20.55
CA PHE A 256 18.30 18.23 21.83
C PHE A 256 19.63 18.69 22.46
N PHE A 257 20.69 18.83 21.65
CA PHE A 257 22.02 19.22 22.12
C PHE A 257 22.27 20.74 22.15
N ALA A 258 21.67 21.50 21.23
CA ALA A 258 21.90 22.94 21.08
C ALA A 258 20.57 23.67 20.82
N TYR A 259 19.77 23.81 21.88
CA TYR A 259 18.48 24.50 21.86
C TYR A 259 18.61 25.94 21.35
N GLY A 260 17.75 26.35 20.42
CA GLY A 260 17.61 27.74 19.95
C GLY A 260 18.78 28.30 19.13
N LYS A 261 19.87 27.56 18.89
CA LYS A 261 21.03 28.05 18.12
C LYS A 261 20.93 27.72 16.62
N GLY A 262 20.73 28.69 15.74
CA GLY A 262 20.66 28.47 14.28
C GLY A 262 19.27 28.05 13.78
N ILE A 263 19.19 27.11 12.82
CA ILE A 263 17.92 26.60 12.29
C ILE A 263 17.19 25.82 13.40
N SER A 264 15.92 26.18 13.65
CA SER A 264 15.07 25.60 14.68
C SER A 264 13.64 25.49 14.15
N LEU A 265 12.94 24.42 14.55
CA LEU A 265 11.52 24.18 14.29
C LEU A 265 10.63 24.84 15.37
N GLU A 266 11.22 25.63 16.28
CA GLU A 266 10.46 26.40 17.24
C GLU A 266 9.66 27.51 16.54
N ILE A 267 8.43 27.73 17.04
CA ILE A 267 7.57 28.81 16.56
C ILE A 267 8.34 30.14 16.72
N PRO A 268 8.58 30.89 15.62
CA PRO A 268 9.35 32.11 15.70
C PRO A 268 8.67 33.11 16.64
N GLU A 269 9.46 33.85 17.44
CA GLU A 269 8.97 34.85 18.40
C GLU A 269 7.96 35.84 17.79
N ARG A 270 8.13 36.16 16.50
CA ARG A 270 7.23 37.05 15.74
C ARG A 270 5.84 36.47 15.49
N ALA A 271 5.72 35.14 15.38
CA ALA A 271 4.45 34.45 15.12
C ALA A 271 3.68 34.09 16.40
N LYS A 272 4.38 33.98 17.54
CA LYS A 272 3.78 33.70 18.86
C LYS A 272 2.59 34.62 19.20
N PRO A 273 2.67 35.96 19.10
CA PRO A 273 1.55 36.83 19.46
C PRO A 273 0.35 36.69 18.50
N ALA A 274 0.59 36.38 17.22
CA ALA A 274 -0.49 36.12 16.26
C ALA A 274 -1.22 34.81 16.57
N ILE A 275 -0.47 33.75 16.88
CA ILE A 275 -1.00 32.44 17.29
C ILE A 275 -1.76 32.56 18.62
N GLU A 276 -1.18 33.26 19.60
CA GLU A 276 -1.87 33.55 20.86
C GLU A 276 -3.19 34.28 20.59
N LYS A 277 -3.20 35.35 19.81
CA LYS A 277 -4.43 36.10 19.48
C LYS A 277 -5.49 35.24 18.80
N LEU A 278 -5.07 34.28 17.97
CA LEU A 278 -5.96 33.29 17.35
C LEU A 278 -6.59 32.37 18.39
N ILE A 279 -5.77 31.87 19.31
CA ILE A 279 -6.19 30.97 20.39
C ILE A 279 -7.06 31.71 21.42
N LYS A 280 -6.78 33.00 21.69
CA LYS A 280 -7.61 33.87 22.55
C LYS A 280 -9.01 34.06 22.01
N ARG A 281 -9.16 34.13 20.68
CA ARG A 281 -10.46 34.31 20.04
C ARG A 281 -11.31 33.05 20.11
N ALA A 282 -10.70 31.86 20.03
CA ALA A 282 -11.35 30.56 20.14
C ALA A 282 -12.69 30.45 19.36
N THR A 283 -12.76 31.12 18.22
CA THR A 283 -13.90 31.06 17.31
C THR A 283 -13.77 29.85 16.40
N ILE A 284 -14.89 29.40 15.81
CA ILE A 284 -14.91 28.29 14.83
C ILE A 284 -13.84 28.48 13.72
N PRO A 285 -13.68 29.67 13.09
CA PRO A 285 -12.63 29.87 12.08
C PRO A 285 -11.21 29.71 12.63
N SER A 286 -10.97 30.11 13.88
CA SER A 286 -9.65 29.96 14.50
C SER A 286 -9.31 28.49 14.75
N ALA A 287 -10.28 27.68 15.18
CA ALA A 287 -10.10 26.24 15.38
C ALA A 287 -9.84 25.51 14.05
N ILE A 288 -10.54 25.88 12.98
CA ILE A 288 -10.30 25.32 11.64
C ILE A 288 -8.91 25.72 11.12
N LEU A 289 -8.50 26.98 11.29
CA LEU A 289 -7.18 27.43 10.86
C LEU A 289 -6.07 26.72 11.65
N LEU A 290 -6.25 26.53 12.97
CA LEU A 290 -5.32 25.76 13.79
C LEU A 290 -5.27 24.28 13.35
N ALA A 291 -6.40 23.68 13.01
CA ALA A 291 -6.45 22.32 12.48
C ALA A 291 -5.67 22.21 11.16
N LEU A 292 -5.83 23.18 10.25
CA LEU A 292 -5.07 23.23 8.99
C LEU A 292 -3.57 23.37 9.21
N LEU A 293 -3.16 24.35 10.03
CA LEU A 293 -1.75 24.56 10.32
C LEU A 293 -1.12 23.35 11.03
N SER A 294 -1.85 22.75 11.98
CA SER A 294 -1.41 21.53 12.65
C SER A 294 -1.25 20.37 11.68
N SER A 295 -2.22 20.15 10.79
CA SER A 295 -2.17 19.07 9.80
C SER A 295 -1.01 19.24 8.83
N LEU A 296 -0.73 20.47 8.39
CA LEU A 296 0.40 20.77 7.49
C LEU A 296 1.77 20.49 8.13
N VAL A 297 1.92 20.81 9.43
CA VAL A 297 3.15 20.53 10.18
C VAL A 297 3.30 19.03 10.47
N GLU A 298 2.19 18.29 10.54
CA GLU A 298 2.17 16.85 10.73
C GLU A 298 2.60 16.05 9.49
N LEU A 299 2.27 16.52 8.29
CA LEU A 299 2.61 15.84 7.03
C LEU A 299 4.03 15.25 6.99
N PRO A 300 5.12 15.99 7.25
CA PRO A 300 6.47 15.41 7.21
C PRO A 300 6.71 14.29 8.24
N CYS A 301 5.97 14.26 9.34
CA CYS A 301 6.19 13.35 10.46
C CYS A 301 5.45 12.01 10.28
N THR A 302 4.24 12.02 9.73
CA THR A 302 3.38 10.82 9.69
C THR A 302 2.89 10.43 8.30
N VAL A 303 3.20 11.18 7.22
CA VAL A 303 2.72 10.89 5.84
C VAL A 303 3.01 9.47 5.35
N GLY A 304 4.02 8.79 5.90
CA GLY A 304 4.31 7.40 5.56
C GLY A 304 3.15 6.44 5.84
N ILE A 305 2.43 6.62 6.96
CA ILE A 305 1.35 5.72 7.38
C ILE A 305 0.13 5.79 6.42
N PRO A 306 -0.46 6.97 6.13
CA PRO A 306 -1.58 7.07 5.20
C PRO A 306 -1.13 6.76 3.76
N LEU A 307 0.15 6.95 3.41
CA LEU A 307 0.70 6.55 2.11
C LEU A 307 0.67 5.02 1.94
N VAL A 308 1.07 4.26 2.95
CA VAL A 308 0.96 2.78 2.93
C VAL A 308 -0.50 2.36 2.79
N TYR A 309 -1.43 2.98 3.53
CA TYR A 309 -2.85 2.65 3.43
C TYR A 309 -3.42 2.94 2.02
N THR A 310 -3.16 4.15 1.51
CA THR A 310 -3.71 4.62 0.23
C THR A 310 -3.10 3.92 -0.97
N THR A 311 -1.84 3.48 -0.92
CA THR A 311 -1.23 2.68 -1.99
C THR A 311 -1.89 1.30 -2.11
N ILE A 312 -2.07 0.59 -1.00
CA ILE A 312 -2.77 -0.70 -0.99
C ILE A 312 -4.24 -0.52 -1.40
N LEU A 313 -4.89 0.54 -0.93
CA LEU A 313 -6.28 0.83 -1.28
C LEU A 313 -6.45 1.19 -2.76
N ALA A 314 -5.48 1.86 -3.38
CA ALA A 314 -5.50 2.25 -4.80
C ALA A 314 -5.36 1.04 -5.75
N GLU A 315 -4.80 -0.08 -5.30
CA GLU A 315 -4.70 -1.31 -6.09
C GLU A 315 -6.04 -2.06 -6.20
N LYS A 316 -7.00 -1.78 -5.31
CA LYS A 316 -8.30 -2.44 -5.29
C LYS A 316 -9.34 -1.72 -6.16
N PRO A 317 -10.05 -2.41 -7.07
CA PRO A 317 -11.19 -1.82 -7.77
C PRO A 317 -12.36 -1.61 -6.79
N GLY A 318 -13.00 -0.44 -6.85
CA GLY A 318 -14.21 -0.14 -6.07
C GLY A 318 -14.22 1.25 -5.44
N PRO A 319 -15.24 1.57 -4.62
CA PRO A 319 -15.32 2.87 -3.95
C PRO A 319 -14.28 2.96 -2.82
N HIS A 320 -13.31 3.86 -2.95
CA HIS A 320 -12.28 4.08 -1.92
C HIS A 320 -12.78 4.94 -0.75
N VAL A 321 -13.77 5.80 -0.97
CA VAL A 321 -14.25 6.80 0.01
C VAL A 321 -14.66 6.19 1.36
N PRO A 322 -15.42 5.07 1.43
CA PRO A 322 -15.79 4.46 2.72
C PRO A 322 -14.58 4.02 3.56
N TYR A 323 -13.55 3.47 2.92
CA TYR A 323 -12.32 3.04 3.57
C TYR A 323 -11.53 4.24 4.12
N LEU A 324 -11.49 5.35 3.36
CA LEU A 324 -10.86 6.58 3.82
C LEU A 324 -11.58 7.16 5.04
N ILE A 325 -12.92 7.23 5.01
CA ILE A 325 -13.71 7.68 6.16
C ILE A 325 -13.43 6.80 7.38
N TRP A 326 -13.37 5.47 7.18
CA TRP A 326 -13.10 4.51 8.24
C TRP A 326 -11.72 4.72 8.88
N TYR A 327 -10.67 4.82 8.07
CA TYR A 327 -9.33 5.16 8.55
C TYR A 327 -9.33 6.47 9.35
N ASN A 328 -9.91 7.52 8.78
CA ASN A 328 -9.91 8.88 9.37
C ASN A 328 -10.69 8.93 10.67
N PHE A 329 -11.73 8.11 10.83
CA PHE A 329 -12.47 7.99 12.07
C PHE A 329 -11.55 7.50 13.20
N PHE A 330 -10.81 6.41 12.97
CA PHE A 330 -9.87 5.88 13.97
C PHE A 330 -8.67 6.79 14.21
N PHE A 331 -8.25 7.55 13.20
CA PHE A 331 -7.24 8.60 13.33
C PHE A 331 -7.63 9.69 14.34
N VAL A 332 -8.90 10.12 14.38
CA VAL A 332 -9.34 11.16 15.32
C VAL A 332 -9.79 10.64 16.69
N VAL A 333 -9.94 9.32 16.87
CA VAL A 333 -10.36 8.72 18.14
C VAL A 333 -9.46 9.14 19.32
N PRO A 334 -8.11 9.12 19.23
CA PRO A 334 -7.26 9.59 20.33
C PRO A 334 -7.53 11.05 20.75
N LEU A 335 -7.83 11.94 19.79
CA LEU A 335 -8.18 13.34 20.07
C LEU A 335 -9.51 13.46 20.80
N LEU A 336 -10.51 12.69 20.36
CA LEU A 336 -11.82 12.63 21.03
C LEU A 336 -11.71 12.09 22.45
N ILE A 337 -10.83 11.11 22.69
CA ILE A 337 -10.53 10.62 24.04
C ILE A 337 -9.93 11.74 24.90
N ILE A 338 -8.98 12.52 24.39
CA ILE A 338 -8.41 13.67 25.12
C ILE A 338 -9.50 14.69 25.48
N ILE A 339 -10.38 15.04 24.54
CA ILE A 339 -11.49 15.97 24.77
C ILE A 339 -12.45 15.41 25.83
N ALA A 340 -12.78 14.12 25.76
CA ALA A 340 -13.63 13.46 26.74
C ALA A 340 -12.98 13.47 28.13
N LEU A 341 -11.69 13.11 28.24
CA LEU A 341 -10.95 13.16 29.50
C LEU A 341 -10.97 14.56 30.10
N VAL A 342 -10.74 15.60 29.30
CA VAL A 342 -10.83 16.99 29.75
C VAL A 342 -12.27 17.38 30.15
N ALA A 343 -13.26 16.88 29.42
CA ALA A 343 -14.66 17.11 29.76
C ALA A 343 -15.02 16.50 31.11
N PHE A 344 -14.51 15.32 31.47
CA PHE A 344 -14.87 14.60 32.70
C PHE A 344 -13.91 14.85 33.89
N ALA A 345 -12.63 15.14 33.65
CA ALA A 345 -11.59 15.27 34.68
C ALA A 345 -11.16 16.73 34.89
N PHE A 346 -11.76 17.40 35.87
CA PHE A 346 -11.47 18.79 36.23
C PHE A 346 -10.15 18.99 37.03
N ALA A 347 -9.48 17.92 37.49
CA ALA A 347 -8.56 18.01 38.61
C ALA A 347 -7.05 17.91 38.28
N GLN A 348 -6.64 17.79 37.01
CA GLN A 348 -5.24 17.51 36.67
C GLN A 348 -4.64 18.28 35.49
N VAL A 349 -5.37 19.18 34.83
CA VAL A 349 -4.85 19.89 33.63
C VAL A 349 -3.59 20.70 33.98
N GLU A 350 -3.55 21.38 35.13
CA GLU A 350 -2.34 22.07 35.60
C GLU A 350 -1.18 21.12 35.93
N LYS A 351 -1.45 19.92 36.45
CA LYS A 351 -0.41 18.90 36.69
C LYS A 351 0.13 18.32 35.38
N ILE A 352 -0.72 18.14 34.36
CA ILE A 352 -0.33 17.66 33.04
C ILE A 352 0.52 18.70 32.32
N GLU A 353 0.20 19.98 32.47
CA GLU A 353 0.98 21.08 31.88
C GLU A 353 2.35 21.24 32.56
N GLN A 354 2.42 21.13 33.89
CA GLN A 354 3.70 21.08 34.60
C GLN A 354 4.55 19.86 34.23
N TRP A 355 3.92 18.69 34.09
CA TRP A 355 4.59 17.47 33.62
C TRP A 355 5.13 17.66 32.19
N ARG A 356 4.34 18.23 31.28
CA ARG A 356 4.75 18.56 29.91
C ARG A 356 5.97 19.49 29.90
N LEU A 357 5.99 20.53 30.74
CA LEU A 357 7.11 21.47 30.81
C LEU A 357 8.40 20.79 31.32
N ASN A 358 8.29 19.93 32.32
CA ASN A 358 9.44 19.20 32.90
C ASN A 358 10.02 18.16 31.95
N PHE A 359 9.17 17.47 31.18
CA PHE A 359 9.61 16.43 30.23
C PHE A 359 9.79 16.95 28.80
N ARG A 360 9.62 18.27 28.56
CA ARG A 360 9.72 18.90 27.22
C ARG A 360 11.03 18.56 26.51
N LYS A 361 12.13 18.45 27.25
CA LYS A 361 13.45 18.09 26.71
C LYS A 361 13.53 16.64 26.25
N TYR A 362 12.88 15.72 26.97
CA TYR A 362 12.91 14.28 26.70
C TYR A 362 11.86 13.84 25.67
N MET A 363 10.75 14.57 25.53
CA MET A 363 9.75 14.30 24.49
C MET A 363 10.23 14.59 23.06
N ARG A 364 11.38 15.23 22.88
CA ARG A 364 12.00 15.47 21.56
C ARG A 364 12.93 14.34 21.12
N LEU A 365 13.14 13.35 22.00
CA LEU A 365 13.97 12.17 21.79
C LEU A 365 13.14 10.95 21.35
N ILE A 366 11.82 11.04 21.49
CA ILE A 366 10.79 10.07 21.08
C ILE A 366 10.16 10.65 19.81
#